data_AF-A0A368GRT5-F1
#
_entry.id   AF-A0A368GRT5-F1
#
_cell.length_a   1.000
_cell.length_b   1.000
_cell.length_c   1.000
_cell.angle_alpha   90.00
_cell.angle_beta   90.00
_cell.angle_gamma   90.00
#
_symmetry.space_group_name_H-M   'P 1'
#
loop_
_entity.id
_entity.type
_entity.pdbx_description
1 polymer ?
#
loop_
_entity_poly.entity_id
_entity_poly.type
_entity_poly.pdbx_seq_one_letter_code
_entity_poly.pdbx_strand_id
1 'polypeptide(L)'
;VRLVTFGEPRTGNVAFAREIEENIQFRYRVVKKNDFVTSIPRSVDPTTSLVTATLFERQPLFYRYLVHYNNDMERGDDFSVCELSDDFGCRNTNLAYDLSDHQNYFDLDADQFINDGCPRDQLL
;
A
#
# COMPACT_ATOMS: atom_id res chain seq x y z
N VAL A 1 -2.66 7.90 18.21
CA VAL A 1 -3.40 7.12 17.18
C VAL A 1 -2.38 6.41 16.31
N ARG A 2 -2.68 5.17 15.88
CA ARG A 2 -1.85 4.39 14.94
C ARG A 2 -2.70 4.03 13.74
N LEU A 3 -2.23 4.34 12.53
CA LEU A 3 -2.86 3.97 11.27
C LEU A 3 -2.00 2.90 10.60
N VAL A 4 -2.57 1.71 10.42
CA VAL A 4 -1.97 0.64 9.62
C VAL A 4 -3.03 0.15 8.66
N THR A 5 -2.70 0.16 7.38
CA THR A 5 -3.60 -0.29 6.30
C THR A 5 -2.91 -1.39 5.50
N PHE A 6 -3.72 -2.29 4.93
CA PHE A 6 -3.25 -3.41 4.12
C PHE A 6 -3.84 -3.26 2.73
N GLY A 7 -3.00 -3.33 1.70
CA GLY A 7 -3.44 -3.23 0.30
C GLY A 7 -4.16 -1.91 -0.04
N GLU A 8 -3.85 -0.83 0.67
CA GLU A 8 -4.58 0.44 0.53
C GLU A 8 -4.49 1.01 -0.90
N PRO A 9 -5.62 1.26 -1.58
CA PRO A 9 -5.66 2.03 -2.83
C PRO A 9 -5.44 3.53 -2.57
N ARG A 10 -5.10 4.32 -3.59
CA ARG A 10 -4.98 5.78 -3.39
C ARG A 10 -6.35 6.38 -3.04
N THR A 11 -6.44 7.01 -1.88
CA THR A 11 -7.72 7.49 -1.31
C THR A 11 -7.94 8.99 -1.48
N GLY A 12 -6.86 9.79 -1.57
CA GLY A 12 -6.94 11.24 -1.65
C GLY A 12 -5.84 11.84 -2.50
N ASN A 13 -5.82 13.18 -2.56
CA ASN A 13 -4.83 13.94 -3.30
C ASN A 13 -3.65 14.36 -2.41
N VAL A 14 -2.76 15.20 -2.95
CA VAL A 14 -1.58 15.74 -2.25
C VAL A 14 -1.95 16.41 -0.92
N ALA A 15 -3.04 17.20 -0.89
CA ALA A 15 -3.49 17.86 0.33
C ALA A 15 -3.97 16.86 1.40
N PHE A 16 -4.69 15.81 1.00
CA PHE A 16 -5.09 14.73 1.90
C PHE A 16 -3.89 13.97 2.46
N ALA A 17 -2.93 13.61 1.60
CA ALA A 17 -1.71 12.95 2.04
C ALA A 17 -0.98 13.79 3.09
N ARG A 18 -0.81 15.09 2.84
CA ARG A 18 -0.18 16.03 3.78
C ARG A 18 -0.91 16.06 5.14
N GLU A 19 -2.24 16.15 5.13
CA GLU A 19 -3.03 16.17 6.37
C GLU A 19 -2.82 14.92 7.22
N ILE A 20 -2.78 13.73 6.59
CA ILE A 20 -2.45 12.48 7.27
C ILE A 20 -1.04 12.54 7.87
N GLU A 21 -0.07 13.08 7.13
CA GLU A 21 1.30 13.16 7.62
C GLU A 21 1.49 14.08 8.82
N GLU A 22 0.78 15.20 8.83
CA GLU A 22 0.84 16.22 9.89
C GLU A 22 0.15 15.73 11.18
N ASN A 23 -0.99 15.04 11.04
CA ASN A 23 -1.82 14.67 12.19
C ASN A 23 -1.58 13.23 12.70
N ILE A 24 -1.05 12.33 11.86
CA ILE A 24 -0.88 10.91 12.20
C ILE A 24 0.60 10.53 12.11
N GLN A 25 1.28 10.58 13.25
CA GLN A 25 2.72 10.29 13.35
C GLN A 25 3.05 8.81 13.06
N PHE A 26 2.21 7.88 13.52
CA PHE A 26 2.38 6.45 13.24
C PHE A 26 1.42 6.03 12.14
N ARG A 27 1.94 5.96 10.91
CA ARG A 27 1.19 5.64 9.69
C ARG A 27 2.04 4.71 8.82
N TYR A 28 1.51 3.54 8.49
CA TYR A 28 2.19 2.59 7.61
C TYR A 28 1.18 1.91 6.72
N ARG A 29 1.44 1.93 5.42
CA ARG A 29 0.73 1.08 4.46
C ARG A 29 1.52 -0.20 4.32
N VAL A 30 0.86 -1.35 4.32
CA VAL A 30 1.49 -2.66 4.14
C VAL A 30 1.02 -3.23 2.82
N VAL A 31 1.98 -3.64 1.98
CA VAL A 31 1.69 -4.20 0.65
C VAL A 31 2.51 -5.45 0.43
N LYS A 32 1.85 -6.48 -0.07
CA LYS A 32 2.45 -7.73 -0.50
C LYS A 32 2.69 -7.69 -2.02
N LYS A 33 3.91 -8.07 -2.42
CA LYS A 33 4.37 -8.27 -3.80
C LYS A 33 3.72 -7.31 -4.80
N ASN A 34 2.90 -7.87 -5.69
CA ASN A 34 2.36 -7.27 -6.89
C ASN A 34 0.86 -6.97 -6.76
N ASP A 35 0.39 -6.73 -5.53
CA ASP A 35 -0.97 -6.29 -5.26
C ASP A 35 -1.35 -5.09 -6.15
N PHE A 36 -2.28 -5.33 -7.07
CA PHE A 36 -2.74 -4.34 -8.04
C PHE A 36 -3.56 -3.21 -7.41
N VAL A 37 -4.28 -3.46 -6.30
CA VAL A 37 -5.19 -2.49 -5.68
C VAL A 37 -4.44 -1.25 -5.22
N THR A 38 -3.21 -1.44 -4.76
CA THR A 38 -2.32 -0.36 -4.33
C THR A 38 -1.76 0.48 -5.49
N SER A 39 -2.06 0.11 -6.74
CA SER A 39 -1.71 0.89 -7.92
C SER A 39 -2.88 1.70 -8.49
N ILE A 40 -4.08 1.59 -7.91
CA ILE A 40 -5.28 2.32 -8.35
C ILE A 40 -5.76 3.35 -7.31
N PRO A 41 -6.36 4.47 -7.77
CA PRO A 41 -6.16 5.07 -9.09
C PRO A 41 -4.68 5.35 -9.36
N ARG A 42 -4.27 5.38 -10.64
CA ARG A 42 -2.87 5.66 -11.01
C ARG A 42 -2.50 7.09 -10.64
N SER A 43 -1.31 7.28 -10.08
CA SER A 43 -0.66 8.58 -9.97
C SER A 43 0.33 8.79 -11.10
N VAL A 44 0.67 10.04 -11.37
CA VAL A 44 1.59 10.40 -12.43
C VAL A 44 2.99 10.43 -11.84
N ASP A 45 3.93 9.68 -12.42
CA ASP A 45 5.33 9.78 -12.03
C ASP A 45 5.85 11.18 -12.44
N PRO A 46 6.26 12.03 -11.48
CA PRO A 46 6.72 13.39 -11.76
C PRO A 46 8.01 13.42 -12.59
N THR A 47 8.76 12.32 -12.67
CA THR A 47 9.97 12.21 -13.51
C THR A 47 9.67 11.92 -14.98
N THR A 48 8.47 11.42 -15.30
CA THR A 48 8.10 10.99 -16.65
C THR A 48 7.14 11.92 -17.39
N SER A 49 6.61 12.95 -16.73
CA SER A 49 5.52 13.75 -17.30
C SER A 49 5.67 15.25 -17.05
N LEU A 50 5.38 16.06 -18.08
CA LEU A 50 5.26 17.52 -18.04
C LEU A 50 3.95 17.92 -17.34
N VAL A 51 3.79 17.55 -16.07
CA VAL A 51 2.60 17.85 -15.28
C VAL A 51 2.69 19.28 -14.74
N THR A 52 1.66 20.10 -14.95
CA THR A 52 1.59 21.41 -14.30
C THR A 52 1.44 21.25 -12.80
N ALA A 53 1.97 22.18 -12.00
CA ALA A 53 1.82 22.15 -10.54
C ALA A 53 0.34 22.00 -10.10
N THR A 54 -0.58 22.62 -10.84
CA THR A 54 -2.03 22.50 -10.60
C THR A 54 -2.60 21.11 -10.82
N LEU A 55 -2.06 20.33 -11.77
CA LEU A 55 -2.45 18.95 -12.00
C LEU A 55 -1.82 18.03 -10.97
N PHE A 56 -0.57 18.30 -10.58
CA PHE A 56 0.13 17.57 -9.53
C PHE A 56 -0.65 17.62 -8.21
N GLU A 57 -1.09 18.80 -7.78
CA GLU A 57 -1.86 18.98 -6.52
C GLU A 57 -3.21 18.23 -6.49
N ARG A 58 -3.77 17.95 -7.67
CA ARG A 58 -5.07 17.27 -7.81
C ARG A 58 -4.94 15.76 -7.99
N GLN A 59 -3.73 15.27 -8.25
CA GLN A 59 -3.55 13.85 -8.52
C GLN A 59 -3.72 13.02 -7.23
N PRO A 60 -4.13 11.75 -7.35
CA PRO A 60 -4.11 10.83 -6.23
C PRO A 60 -2.67 10.63 -5.73
N LEU A 61 -2.45 10.69 -4.42
CA LEU A 61 -1.12 10.53 -3.84
C LEU A 61 -1.23 9.77 -2.52
N PHE A 62 -0.29 8.84 -2.30
CA PHE A 62 -0.13 8.25 -0.98
C PHE A 62 0.63 9.16 -0.02
N TYR A 63 0.28 9.08 1.26
CA TYR A 63 1.17 9.55 2.33
C TYR A 63 2.39 8.64 2.48
N ARG A 64 3.44 9.16 3.12
CA ARG A 64 4.70 8.45 3.36
C ARG A 64 4.58 7.20 4.23
N TYR A 65 5.56 6.34 4.03
CA TYR A 65 5.82 5.04 4.63
C TYR A 65 4.96 3.91 4.11
N LEU A 66 5.60 3.12 3.25
CA LEU A 66 5.12 1.84 2.76
C LEU A 66 6.04 0.74 3.30
N VAL A 67 5.48 -0.25 3.97
CA VAL A 67 6.11 -1.53 4.26
C VAL A 67 5.81 -2.47 3.09
N HIS A 68 6.84 -2.81 2.31
CA HIS A 68 6.71 -3.69 1.15
C HIS A 68 7.33 -5.05 1.43
N TYR A 69 6.50 -6.09 1.34
CA TYR A 69 6.91 -7.48 1.36
C TYR A 69 7.05 -7.97 -0.07
N ASN A 70 8.27 -8.09 -0.57
CA ASN A 70 8.53 -8.66 -1.90
C ASN A 70 8.75 -10.18 -1.84
N ASN A 71 7.92 -10.87 -1.06
CA ASN A 71 7.96 -12.30 -0.75
C ASN A 71 6.55 -12.77 -0.36
N ASP A 72 6.41 -14.03 0.08
CA ASP A 72 5.12 -14.63 0.40
C ASP A 72 4.46 -14.02 1.65
N MET A 73 5.19 -13.18 2.39
CA MET A 73 4.73 -12.49 3.59
C MET A 73 4.31 -13.50 4.66
N GLU A 74 5.10 -14.57 4.81
CA GLU A 74 4.96 -15.54 5.89
C GLU A 74 5.36 -14.89 7.23
N ARG A 75 4.99 -15.52 8.36
CA ARG A 75 5.37 -14.98 9.68
C ARG A 75 6.89 -15.00 9.84
N GLY A 76 7.48 -13.81 9.94
CA GLY A 76 8.94 -13.64 10.14
C GLY A 76 9.69 -13.29 8.86
N ASP A 77 8.99 -13.20 7.72
CA ASP A 77 9.56 -12.72 6.48
C ASP A 77 10.09 -11.29 6.59
N ASP A 78 11.19 -11.04 5.88
CA ASP A 78 11.78 -9.72 5.78
C ASP A 78 10.92 -8.78 4.92
N PHE A 79 11.04 -7.48 5.17
CA PHE A 79 10.38 -6.42 4.42
C PHE A 79 11.31 -5.23 4.19
N SER A 80 10.95 -4.40 3.22
CA SER A 80 11.59 -3.10 2.99
C SER A 80 10.64 -1.97 3.37
N VAL A 81 11.19 -0.83 3.78
CA VAL A 81 10.40 0.38 4.07
C VAL A 81 10.71 1.44 3.01
N CYS A 82 9.69 1.83 2.25
CA CYS A 82 9.78 2.96 1.32
C CYS A 82 9.41 4.24 2.07
N GLU A 83 10.33 5.19 2.12
CA GLU A 83 10.18 6.41 2.94
C GLU A 83 9.47 7.56 2.21
N LEU A 84 9.34 7.48 0.89
CA LEU A 84 8.74 8.51 0.05
C LEU A 84 7.28 8.18 -0.31
N SER A 85 6.50 9.22 -0.55
CA SER A 85 5.19 9.11 -1.18
C SER A 85 5.34 8.63 -2.61
N ASP A 86 4.61 7.58 -2.98
CA ASP A 86 4.66 7.00 -4.34
C ASP A 86 6.09 6.69 -4.82
N ASP A 87 6.87 6.00 -3.99
CA ASP A 87 8.24 5.58 -4.31
C ASP A 87 8.26 4.47 -5.38
N PHE A 88 8.28 4.88 -6.65
CA PHE A 88 8.41 3.99 -7.81
C PHE A 88 9.76 3.24 -7.88
N GLY A 89 10.78 3.70 -7.13
CA GLY A 89 12.08 3.05 -7.06
C GLY A 89 12.14 1.93 -6.03
N CYS A 90 11.44 2.10 -4.91
CA CYS A 90 11.35 1.08 -3.85
C CYS A 90 10.45 -0.10 -4.24
N ARG A 91 9.32 0.18 -4.93
CA ARG A 91 8.40 -0.86 -5.41
C ARG A 91 8.13 -0.69 -6.90
N ASN A 92 8.25 -1.78 -7.65
CA ASN A 92 7.93 -1.80 -9.07
C ASN A 92 6.41 -1.87 -9.32
N THR A 93 5.76 -0.73 -9.41
CA THR A 93 4.31 -0.64 -9.67
C THR A 93 3.91 -1.12 -11.07
N ASN A 94 4.85 -1.25 -12.02
CA ASN A 94 4.54 -1.78 -13.35
C ASN A 94 4.26 -3.29 -13.35
N LEU A 95 4.70 -3.99 -12.30
CA LEU A 95 4.43 -5.41 -12.09
C LEU A 95 3.21 -5.66 -11.20
N ALA A 96 2.52 -4.62 -10.74
CA ALA A 96 1.38 -4.75 -9.84
C ALA A 96 0.09 -5.09 -10.60
N TYR A 97 -0.15 -6.37 -10.86
CA TYR A 97 -1.32 -6.91 -11.58
C TYR A 97 -1.96 -8.14 -10.91
N ASP A 98 -1.50 -8.53 -9.71
CA ASP A 98 -1.96 -9.73 -9.03
C ASP A 98 -3.02 -9.41 -7.96
N LEU A 99 -4.19 -10.06 -8.05
CA LEU A 99 -5.26 -9.95 -7.06
C LEU A 99 -5.04 -10.90 -5.88
N SER A 100 -4.37 -12.04 -6.09
CA SER A 100 -4.11 -13.01 -5.02
C SER A 100 -3.18 -12.44 -3.95
N ASP A 101 -2.19 -11.64 -4.36
CA ASP A 101 -1.32 -10.88 -3.46
C ASP A 101 -2.07 -9.86 -2.61
N HIS A 102 -3.29 -9.45 -3.01
CA HIS A 102 -4.14 -8.55 -2.23
C HIS A 102 -4.95 -9.26 -1.14
N GLN A 103 -5.21 -10.57 -1.29
CA GLN A 103 -6.17 -11.29 -0.44
C GLN A 103 -5.53 -12.06 0.72
N ASN A 104 -4.20 -12.15 0.73
CA ASN A 104 -3.47 -12.94 1.71
C ASN A 104 -2.35 -12.12 2.39
N TYR A 105 -2.33 -12.15 3.71
CA TYR A 105 -1.29 -11.52 4.54
C TYR A 105 -0.95 -12.42 5.72
N PHE A 106 0.34 -12.64 6.03
CA PHE A 106 0.80 -13.44 7.16
C PHE A 106 0.22 -14.87 7.19
N ASP A 107 0.24 -15.54 6.03
CA ASP A 107 -0.34 -16.87 5.80
C ASP A 107 -1.86 -16.98 6.03
N LEU A 108 -2.54 -15.86 6.16
CA LEU A 108 -3.99 -15.81 6.31
C LEU A 108 -4.62 -15.34 5.00
N ASP A 109 -5.25 -16.30 4.31
CA ASP A 109 -6.12 -16.02 3.18
C ASP A 109 -7.51 -15.59 3.68
N ALA A 110 -7.94 -14.39 3.29
CA ALA A 110 -9.17 -13.80 3.80
C ALA A 110 -10.43 -14.60 3.40
N ASP A 111 -10.46 -15.13 2.17
CA ASP A 111 -11.61 -15.87 1.67
C ASP A 111 -11.70 -17.24 2.35
N GLN A 112 -10.57 -17.93 2.51
CA GLN A 112 -10.49 -19.18 3.27
C GLN A 112 -10.86 -18.98 4.74
N PHE A 113 -10.35 -17.93 5.39
CA PHE A 113 -10.66 -17.63 6.79
C PHE A 113 -12.16 -17.46 7.03
N ILE A 114 -12.86 -16.78 6.11
CA ILE A 114 -14.31 -16.61 6.17
C ILE A 114 -15.03 -17.95 5.91
N ASN A 115 -14.61 -18.71 4.91
CA ASN A 115 -15.20 -20.00 4.56
C ASN A 115 -15.05 -21.04 5.69
N ASP A 116 -13.95 -20.99 6.42
CA ASP A 116 -13.65 -21.87 7.57
C ASP A 116 -14.40 -21.44 8.85
N GLY A 117 -15.21 -20.37 8.80
CA GLY A 117 -16.04 -19.93 9.91
C GLY A 117 -15.31 -19.01 10.90
N CYS A 118 -14.29 -18.28 10.44
CA CYS A 118 -13.51 -17.32 11.22
C CYS A 118 -12.82 -17.92 12.47
N PRO A 119 -11.97 -18.96 12.30
CA PRO A 119 -11.29 -19.65 13.40
C PRO A 119 -10.31 -18.72 14.14
N ARG A 120 -10.53 -18.50 15.44
CA ARG A 120 -9.74 -17.53 16.23
C ARG A 120 -8.27 -17.90 16.39
N ASP A 121 -7.94 -19.18 16.34
CA ASP A 121 -6.58 -19.70 16.49
C ASP A 121 -5.65 -19.31 15.33
N GLN A 122 -6.20 -19.00 14.16
CA GLN A 122 -5.43 -18.48 13.03
C GLN A 122 -5.03 -17.00 13.17
N LEU A 123 -5.57 -16.28 14.17
CA LEU A 123 -5.30 -14.85 14.40
C LEU A 123 -4.18 -14.59 15.44
N LEU A 124 -3.60 -15.64 16.02
CA LEU A 124 -2.60 -15.60 17.10
C LEU A 124 -1.21 -16.00 16.57
#